data_AF-A0A6P1THN5-F1
#
_entry.id   AF-A0A6P1THN5-F1
#
_cell.length_a   1.000
_cell.length_b   1.000
_cell.length_c   1.000
_cell.angle_alpha   90.00
_cell.angle_beta   90.00
_cell.angle_gamma   90.00
#
_symmetry.space_group_name_H-M   'P 1'
#
loop_
_entity.id
_entity.type
_entity.pdbx_description
1 polymer ?
#
loop_
_entity_poly.entity_id
_entity_poly.type
_entity_poly.pdbx_seq_one_letter_code
_entity_poly.pdbx_strand_id
1 'polypeptide(L)' 'MATELKRMTFVVTPEMEPLLDGFKKDFFYNRTQSDMIRTLVEAGLEALATEKKEKNELQKRNV' A
#
# COMPACT_ATOMS: atom_id res chain seq x y z
N MET A 1 -6.10 -18.77 19.90
CA MET A 1 -6.15 -18.77 18.43
C MET A 1 -5.28 -17.62 17.96
N ALA A 2 -4.13 -17.92 17.35
CA ALA A 2 -3.21 -16.89 16.89
C ALA A 2 -3.89 -16.12 15.77
N THR A 3 -4.28 -14.88 16.02
CA THR A 3 -4.59 -13.96 14.94
C THR A 3 -3.33 -13.84 14.08
N GLU A 4 -3.37 -14.25 12.81
CA GLU A 4 -2.25 -14.23 11.85
C GLU A 4 -1.71 -12.81 11.54
N LEU A 5 -2.14 -11.81 12.30
CA LEU A 5 -1.78 -10.41 12.15
C LEU A 5 -0.56 -10.09 13.01
N LYS A 6 0.51 -9.62 12.37
CA LYS A 6 1.70 -9.10 13.04
C LYS A 6 1.57 -7.58 13.21
N ARG A 7 1.71 -7.08 14.44
CA ARG A 7 1.77 -5.64 14.72
C ARG A 7 3.11 -5.10 14.21
N MET A 8 3.06 -3.96 13.51
CA MET A 8 4.23 -3.19 13.14
C MET A 8 4.03 -1.72 13.52
N THR A 9 5.12 -1.03 13.81
CA THR A 9 5.16 0.41 14.05
C THR A 9 6.15 1.02 13.06
N PHE A 10 5.78 2.12 12.43
CA PHE A 10 6.67 2.88 11.55
C PHE A 10 6.47 4.37 11.80
N VAL A 11 7.52 5.14 11.55
CA VAL A 11 7.49 6.60 11.66
C VAL A 11 6.99 7.16 10.33
N VAL A 12 6.03 8.08 10.41
CA VAL A 12 5.48 8.81 9.27
C VAL A 12 6.11 10.19 9.23
N THR A 13 6.40 10.72 8.04
CA THR A 13 6.91 12.10 7.94
C THR A 13 5.78 13.11 8.18
N PRO A 14 6.07 14.34 8.64
CA PRO A 14 5.05 15.35 8.89
C PRO A 14 4.19 15.67 7.66
N GLU A 15 4.74 15.54 6.45
CA GLU A 15 4.04 15.79 5.19
C GLU A 15 3.08 14.64 4.84
N MET A 16 3.36 13.42 5.30
CA MET A 16 2.54 12.24 5.03
C MET A 16 1.32 12.15 5.95
N GLU A 17 1.43 12.64 7.19
CA GLU A 17 0.34 12.61 8.17
C GLU A 17 -0.98 13.23 7.63
N PRO A 18 -1.01 14.47 7.11
CA PRO A 18 -2.24 15.06 6.58
C PRO A 18 -2.77 14.32 5.34
N LEU A 19 -1.89 13.69 4.55
CA LEU A 19 -2.30 12.88 3.41
C LEU A 19 -3.05 11.62 3.88
N LEU A 20 -2.49 10.90 4.86
CA LEU A 20 -3.12 9.71 5.43
C LEU A 20 -4.46 10.02 6.09
N ASP A 21 -4.56 11.16 6.78
CA ASP A 21 -5.81 11.63 7.39
C ASP A 21 -6.86 11.97 6.33
N GLY A 22 -6.45 12.63 5.24
CA GLY A 22 -7.30 12.90 4.07
C GLY A 22 -7.83 11.61 3.47
N PHE A 23 -6.95 10.65 3.16
CA PHE A 23 -7.35 9.34 2.63
C PHE A 23 -8.29 8.60 3.58
N LYS A 24 -8.02 8.69 4.89
CA LYS A 24 -8.86 8.06 5.90
C LYS A 24 -10.28 8.60 5.86
N LYS A 25 -10.41 9.93 5.78
CA LYS A 25 -11.70 10.62 5.73
C LYS A 25 -12.45 10.36 4.44
N ASP A 26 -11.75 10.38 3.30
CA ASP A 26 -12.40 10.37 1.98
C ASP A 26 -12.76 8.95 1.53
N PHE A 27 -11.90 7.96 1.80
CA PHE A 27 -12.04 6.60 1.25
C PHE A 27 -12.31 5.53 2.31
N PHE A 28 -11.96 5.79 3.57
CA PHE A 28 -12.01 4.78 4.64
C PHE A 28 -12.77 5.25 5.88
N TYR A 29 -13.71 6.19 5.73
CA TYR A 29 -14.43 6.83 6.85
C TYR A 29 -15.03 5.80 7.83
N ASN A 30 -15.56 4.69 7.32
CA ASN A 30 -16.22 3.63 8.09
C ASN A 30 -15.33 2.40 8.40
N ARG A 31 -14.04 2.44 8.09
CA ARG A 31 -13.08 1.34 8.31
C ARG A 31 -12.14 1.63 9.47
N THR A 32 -11.27 0.70 9.85
CA THR A 32 -10.18 1.00 10.79
C THR A 32 -8.99 1.64 10.07
N GLN A 33 -8.06 2.26 10.80
CA GLN A 33 -6.79 2.74 10.20
C GLN A 33 -5.95 1.56 9.70
N SER A 34 -5.94 0.43 10.41
CA SER A 34 -5.24 -0.77 9.98
C SER A 34 -5.79 -1.35 8.67
N ASP A 35 -7.10 -1.28 8.44
CA ASP A 35 -7.69 -1.68 7.15
C ASP A 35 -7.20 -0.77 6.02
N MET A 36 -7.21 0.55 6.23
CA MET A 36 -6.69 1.52 5.26
C MET A 36 -5.23 1.23 4.91
N ILE A 37 -4.37 1.07 5.92
CA ILE A 37 -2.95 0.78 5.70
C ILE A 37 -2.76 -0.55 4.96
N ARG A 38 -3.53 -1.60 5.29
CA ARG A 38 -3.48 -2.88 4.57
C ARG A 38 -3.82 -2.71 3.09
N THR A 39 -4.92 -2.03 2.76
CA THR A 39 -5.33 -1.78 1.38
C THR A 39 -4.29 -0.95 0.61
N LEU A 40 -3.72 0.09 1.23
CA LEU A 40 -2.67 0.90 0.60
C LEU A 40 -1.39 0.09 0.32
N VAL A 41 -0.99 -0.78 1.25
CA VAL A 41 0.18 -1.65 1.08
C VAL A 41 -0.06 -2.70 -0.01
N GLU A 42 -1.24 -3.33 -0.03
CA GLU A 42 -1.61 -4.29 -1.08
C GLU A 42 -1.57 -3.64 -2.47
N ALA A 43 -2.20 -2.46 -2.63
CA ALA A 43 -2.18 -1.71 -3.88
C ALA A 43 -0.75 -1.33 -4.31
N GLY A 44 0.10 -0.91 -3.37
CA GLY A 44 1.50 -0.62 -3.64
C GLY A 44 2.30 -1.84 -4.10
N LEU A 45 2.07 -3.01 -3.50
CA LEU A 45 2.71 -4.27 -3.89
C LEU A 45 2.27 -4.73 -5.29
N GLU A 46 0.98 -4.60 -5.61
CA GLU A 46 0.43 -4.94 -6.92
C GLU A 46 0.97 -4.03 -8.03
N ALA A 47 1.06 -2.72 -7.76
CA ALA A 47 1.65 -1.76 -8.69
C ALA A 47 3.11 -2.12 -9.01
N LEU A 48 3.93 -2.37 -7.97
CA LEU A 48 5.33 -2.77 -8.15
C LEU A 48 5.48 -4.12 -8.89
N ALA A 49 4.60 -5.08 -8.61
CA ALA A 49 4.60 -6.37 -9.30
C ALA A 49 4.26 -6.22 -10.79
N THR A 50 3.33 -5.32 -11.12
CA THR A 50 2.91 -5.01 -12.49
C THR A 50 4.03 -4.31 -13.26
N GLU A 51 4.62 -3.26 -12.69
CA GLU A 51 5.77 -2.55 -13.27
C GLU A 51 6.94 -3.49 -13.57
N LYS A 52 7.21 -4.46 -12.68
CA LYS A 52 8.26 -5.46 -12.89
C LYS A 52 7.95 -6.39 -14.06
N LYS A 53 6.69 -6.81 -14.23
CA LYS A 53 6.28 -7.64 -15.36
C LYS A 53 6.42 -6.88 -16.67
N GLU A 54 5.92 -5.65 -16.72
CA GLU A 54 6.01 -4.79 -17.90
C GLU A 54 7.47 -4.55 -18.34
N LYS A 55 8.36 -4.23 -17.38
CA LYS A 55 9.79 -4.07 -17.66
C LYS A 55 10.43 -5.35 -18.22
N ASN A 56 10.05 -6.52 -17.69
CA ASN A 56 10.56 -7.80 -18.17
C ASN A 56 10.03 -8.16 -19.57
N GLU A 57 8.79 -7.81 -19.89
CA GLU A 57 8.19 -8.04 -21.22
C GLU A 57 8.80 -7.10 -22.28
N LEU A 58 9.05 -5.84 -21.93
CA LEU A 58 9.79 -4.89 -22.79
C LEU A 58 11.22 -5.34 -23.06
N GLN A 59 11.92 -5.92 -22.06
CA GLN A 59 13.26 -6.47 -22.28
C GLN A 59 13.25 -7.70 -23.20
N LYS A 60 12.25 -8.58 -23.10
CA LYS A 60 12.12 -9.76 -23.99
C LYS A 60 11.74 -9.41 -25.42
N ARG A 61 11.10 -8.26 -25.65
CA ARG A 61 10.73 -7.79 -27.00
C ARG A 61 11.88 -7.13 -27.76
N ASN A 62 12.93 -6.75 -27.05
CA ASN A 62 14.11 -6.08 -27.57
C ASN A 62 15.34 -7.02 -27.70
N VAL A 63 15.13 -8.33 -27.54
CA VAL A 63 16.11 -9.42 -27.70
C VAL A 63 15.57 -10.39 -28.74
#